data_AF-A0A392TTR0-F1
#
_entry.id   AF-A0A392TTR0-F1
#
_cell.length_a   1.000
_cell.length_b   1.000
_cell.length_c   1.000
_cell.angle_alpha   90.00
_cell.angle_beta   90.00
_cell.angle_gamma   90.00
#
_symmetry.space_group_name_H-M   'P 1'
#
loop_
_entity.id
_entity.type
_entity.pdbx_description
1 polymer ?
#
loop_
_entity_poly.entity_id
_entity_poly.type
_entity_poly.pdbx_seq_one_letter_code
_entity_poly.pdbx_strand_id
1 'polypeptide(L)' 'IENEYGPVEWEIGAPGKAYTKWFAQMAVSLDTGVPWIMCKQEDAPDPIVSTLEL' A
#
# COMPACT_ATOMS: atom_id res chain seq x y z
N ILE A 1 5.34 3.94 0.94
CA ILE A 1 4.53 4.64 -0.08
C ILE A 1 3.10 4.69 0.44
N GLU A 2 2.39 5.80 0.25
CA GLU A 2 1.15 6.11 0.98
C GLU A 2 1.31 6.06 2.51
N ASN A 3 0.37 6.67 3.24
CA ASN A 3 0.43 6.73 4.70
C ASN A 3 -0.94 6.44 5.31
N GLU A 4 -1.04 5.35 6.06
CA GLU A 4 -2.24 4.94 6.78
C GLU A 4 -3.51 4.89 5.91
N TYR A 5 -3.37 4.41 4.68
CA TYR A 5 -4.50 4.40 3.74
C TYR A 5 -5.50 3.26 4.01
N GLY A 6 -5.12 2.20 4.74
CA GLY A 6 -5.99 1.04 4.97
C GLY A 6 -7.38 1.36 5.53
N PRO A 7 -7.53 2.21 6.56
CA PRO A 7 -8.85 2.66 7.03
C PRO A 7 -9.67 3.39 5.96
N VAL A 8 -9.01 4.23 5.14
CA VAL A 8 -9.67 4.96 4.05
C VAL A 8 -10.10 4.01 2.93
N GLU A 9 -9.24 3.06 2.57
CA GLU A 9 -9.56 1.99 1.64
C GLU A 9 -10.79 1.19 2.09
N TRP A 10 -10.87 0.87 3.38
CA TRP A 10 -12.01 0.16 3.95
C TRP A 10 -13.32 0.94 3.78
N GLU A 11 -13.31 2.24 4.06
CA GLU A 11 -14.48 3.12 3.90
C GLU A 11 -14.89 3.30 2.44
N ILE A 12 -13.93 3.44 1.53
CA ILE A 12 -14.19 3.64 0.10
C ILE A 12 -14.60 2.33 -0.60
N GLY A 13 -14.05 1.20 -0.15
CA GLY A 13 -14.32 -0.12 -0.70
C GLY A 13 -13.58 -0.39 -2.02
N ALA A 14 -14.31 -0.86 -3.04
CA ALA A 14 -13.71 -1.35 -4.29
C ALA A 14 -12.80 -0.32 -5.02
N PRO A 15 -13.13 0.99 -5.07
CA PRO A 15 -12.23 1.99 -5.63
C PRO A 15 -10.93 2.16 -4.82
N GLY A 16 -11.01 2.09 -3.49
CA GLY A 16 -9.83 2.12 -2.61
C GLY A 16 -8.89 0.96 -2.91
N LYS A 17 -9.44 -0.26 -3.02
CA LYS A 17 -8.69 -1.46 -3.43
C LYS A 17 -8.00 -1.33 -4.78
N ALA A 18 -8.67 -0.71 -5.74
CA ALA A 18 -8.08 -0.48 -7.06
C ALA A 18 -6.92 0.53 -6.98
N TYR A 19 -7.10 1.59 -6.19
CA TYR A 19 -6.07 2.59 -5.95
C TYR A 19 -4.85 1.99 -5.24
N THR A 20 -5.06 1.18 -4.20
CA THR A 20 -4.00 0.46 -3.46
C THR A 20 -3.12 -0.38 -4.36
N LYS A 21 -3.73 -1.15 -5.25
CA LYS A 21 -2.98 -1.94 -6.25
C LYS A 21 -2.20 -1.05 -7.22
N TRP A 22 -2.82 0.03 -7.69
CA TRP A 22 -2.19 0.93 -8.65
C TRP A 22 -0.94 1.62 -8.07
N PHE A 23 -1.03 2.25 -6.90
CA PHE A 23 0.13 2.97 -6.36
C PHE A 23 1.20 2.01 -5.85
N ALA A 24 0.84 0.81 -5.38
CA ALA A 24 1.80 -0.22 -5.01
C ALA A 24 2.61 -0.68 -6.24
N GLN A 25 1.95 -0.97 -7.36
CA GLN A 25 2.61 -1.32 -8.62
C GLN A 25 3.48 -0.18 -9.15
N MET A 26 2.98 1.06 -9.07
CA MET A 26 3.75 2.24 -9.44
C MET A 26 5.05 2.33 -8.61
N ALA A 27 4.96 2.19 -7.28
CA ALA A 27 6.13 2.25 -6.41
C ALA A 27 7.17 1.17 -6.73
N VAL A 28 6.73 -0.07 -6.93
CA VAL A 28 7.60 -1.20 -7.29
C VAL A 28 8.28 -0.95 -8.65
N SER A 29 7.56 -0.36 -9.62
CA SER A 29 8.09 -0.07 -10.96
C SER A 29 9.22 0.96 -10.99
N LEU A 30 9.40 1.74 -9.91
CA LEU A 30 10.49 2.70 -9.80
C LEU A 30 11.87 2.04 -9.60
N ASP A 31 11.91 0.73 -9.34
CA ASP A 31 13.14 -0.09 -9.22
C ASP A 31 14.23 0.56 -8.37
N THR A 32 13.86 0.96 -7.15
CA THR A 32 14.74 1.69 -6.23
C THR A 32 15.89 0.83 -5.67
N GLY A 33 15.88 -0.48 -5.91
CA GLY A 33 16.86 -1.43 -5.38
C GLY A 33 16.72 -1.76 -3.89
N VAL A 34 15.70 -1.21 -3.21
CA VAL A 34 15.42 -1.47 -1.78
C VAL A 34 13.91 -1.69 -1.54
N PRO A 35 13.51 -2.35 -0.44
CA PRO A 35 12.10 -2.63 -0.17
C PRO A 35 11.25 -1.38 0.06
N TRP A 36 9.98 -1.47 -0.31
CA TRP A 36 8.94 -0.50 0.04
C TRP A 36 8.17 -0.95 1.27
N ILE A 37 7.70 0.05 2.03
CA ILE A 37 6.82 -0.16 3.19
C ILE A 37 5.50 0.60 3.02
N MET A 38 4.45 0.09 3.64
CA MET A 38 3.14 0.74 3.80
C MET A 38 2.69 0.62 5.25
N CYS A 39 2.36 1.74 5.89
CA CYS A 39 1.86 1.72 7.26
C CYS A 39 0.33 1.55 7.29
N LYS A 40 -0.16 0.73 8.24
CA LYS A 40 -1.58 0.40 8.47
C LYS A 40 -2.30 -0.02 7.19
N GLN A 41 -1.65 -0.87 6.41
CA GLN A 41 -2.23 -1.47 5.22
C GLN A 41 -2.19 -2.99 5.34
N GLU A 42 -3.25 -3.60 5.85
CA GLU A 42 -3.28 -5.05 6.12
C GLU A 42 -3.16 -5.90 4.84
N ASP A 43 -3.65 -5.38 3.72
CA ASP A 43 -3.65 -6.03 2.41
C ASP A 43 -2.63 -5.41 1.43
N ALA A 44 -1.51 -4.90 1.96
CA ALA A 44 -0.40 -4.42 1.14
C ALA A 44 0.03 -5.49 0.11
N PRO A 45 0.07 -5.16 -1.20
CA PRO A 45 0.47 -6.12 -2.23
C PRO A 45 1.96 -6.47 -2.15
N ASP A 46 2.31 -7.74 -2.37
CA ASP A 46 3.70 -8.16 -2.54
C ASP A 46 4.40 -7.35 -3.66
N PRO A 47 5.68 -6.96 -3.50
CA PRO A 47 6.60 -7.26 -2.40
C PRO A 47 6.62 -6.20 -1.28
N ILE A 48 5.58 -5.38 -1.14
CA ILE A 48 5.54 -4.29 -0.17
C ILE A 48 5.27 -4.84 1.23
N VAL A 49 6.06 -4.39 2.21
CA VAL A 49 5.90 -4.80 3.60
C VAL A 49 4.89 -3.89 4.30
N SER A 50 3.85 -4.50 4.87
CA SER A 50 2.93 -3.82 5.78
C SER A 50 3.58 -3.60 7.15
N THR A 51 3.48 -2.38 7.68
CA THR A 51 3.95 -2.03 9.02
C THR A 51 2.77 -1.59 9.89
N LEU A 52 2.70 -2.10 11.12
CA LEU A 52 1.77 -1.62 12.14
C LEU A 52 2.34 -0.37 12.80
N GLU A 53 1.49 0.59 13.17
CA GLU A 53 1.84 1.57 14.21
C GLU A 53 1.54 0.94 15.57
N LEU A 54 2.46 1.13 16.52
CA LEU A 54 2.29 0.76 17.93
C LEU A 54 1.27 1.64 18.63
#